data_AF-H7C9P5-F1
#
_entry.id   AF-H7C9P5-F1
#
_cell.length_a   1.000
_cell.length_b   1.000
_cell.length_c   1.000
_cell.angle_alpha   90.00
_cell.angle_beta   90.00
_cell.angle_gamma   90.00
#
_symmetry.space_group_name_H-M   'P 1'
#
loop_
_entity.id
_entity.type
_entity.pdbx_description
1 polymer ?
#
loop_
_entity_poly.entity_id
_entity_poly.type
_entity_poly.pdbx_seq_one_letter_code
_entity_poly.pdbx_strand_id
1 'polypeptide(L)'
;WLHCHTPAIDASGVVKAVMDDLYEHFTSMKLPAQVRISLACCLNMCGAVHCSDISILGIHRKPPLIEHDRLDAVCEVPLAIAACPTAAIKPKKVKVGDKEVKSVEVNEPRCMF
;
A
#
# COMPACT_ATOMS: atom_id res chain seq x y z
N TRP A 1 8.48 2.85 -5.41
CA TRP A 1 9.93 2.84 -5.19
C TRP A 1 10.51 4.09 -5.87
N LEU A 2 11.79 4.43 -5.64
CA LEU A 2 12.46 5.74 -5.86
C LEU A 2 12.41 6.75 -4.69
N HIS A 3 11.25 6.97 -4.06
CA HIS A 3 11.12 7.95 -2.94
C HIS A 3 10.13 7.56 -1.84
N CYS A 4 9.00 6.95 -2.18
CA CYS A 4 7.97 6.59 -1.20
C CYS A 4 8.40 5.41 -0.31
N HIS A 5 7.97 5.40 0.96
CA HIS A 5 8.24 4.34 1.94
C HIS A 5 7.10 3.32 2.10
N THR A 6 5.90 3.57 1.56
CA THR A 6 4.78 2.60 1.51
C THR A 6 4.49 1.94 0.15
N PRO A 7 5.40 1.89 -0.85
CA PRO A 7 5.08 1.33 -2.15
C PRO A 7 5.09 -0.21 -2.14
N ALA A 8 4.05 -0.82 -2.72
CA ALA A 8 4.02 -2.26 -2.99
C ALA A 8 4.67 -2.63 -4.34
N ILE A 9 4.70 -1.69 -5.30
CA ILE A 9 5.35 -1.83 -6.62
C ILE A 9 6.15 -0.58 -6.99
N ASP A 10 6.96 -0.66 -8.04
CA ASP A 10 7.57 0.52 -8.64
C ASP A 10 6.61 1.27 -9.57
N ALA A 11 6.80 2.59 -9.70
CA ALA A 11 5.99 3.41 -10.60
C ALA A 11 6.68 3.60 -11.96
N SER A 12 7.87 4.18 -11.97
CA SER A 12 8.57 4.58 -13.20
C SER A 12 8.87 3.39 -14.11
N GLY A 13 9.35 2.28 -13.56
CA GLY A 13 9.67 1.08 -14.33
C GLY A 13 8.44 0.44 -14.96
N VAL A 14 7.33 0.35 -14.22
CA VAL A 14 6.08 -0.22 -14.74
C VAL A 14 5.47 0.67 -15.81
N VAL A 15 5.43 1.98 -15.60
CA VAL A 15 4.94 2.92 -16.62
C VAL A 15 5.81 2.85 -17.88
N LYS A 16 7.14 2.78 -17.75
CA LYS A 16 8.04 2.64 -18.89
C LYS A 16 7.73 1.37 -19.68
N ALA A 17 7.63 0.21 -19.01
CA ALA A 17 7.32 -1.05 -19.67
C ALA A 17 5.97 -1.00 -20.41
N VAL A 18 4.93 -0.47 -19.78
CA VAL A 18 3.58 -0.37 -20.37
C VAL A 18 3.56 0.61 -21.56
N MET A 19 4.23 1.76 -21.44
CA MET A 19 4.23 2.76 -22.51
C MET A 19 5.09 2.35 -23.71
N ASP A 20 6.09 1.49 -23.52
CA ASP A 20 6.86 0.92 -24.62
C ASP A 20 6.00 -0.02 -25.47
N ASP A 21 5.22 -0.90 -24.82
CA ASP A 21 4.31 -1.81 -25.52
C ASP A 21 3.13 -1.08 -26.18
N LEU A 22 2.68 0.05 -25.61
CA LEU A 22 1.55 0.84 -26.12
C LEU A 22 1.95 1.99 -27.03
N TYR A 23 3.22 2.10 -27.41
CA TYR A 23 3.73 3.25 -28.16
C TYR A 23 3.00 3.47 -29.50
N GLU A 24 2.68 2.39 -30.23
CA GLU A 24 1.94 2.48 -31.50
C GLU A 24 0.53 3.09 -31.34
N HIS A 25 -0.12 2.85 -30.20
CA HIS A 25 -1.41 3.46 -29.87
C HIS A 25 -1.25 4.91 -29.45
N PHE A 26 -0.14 5.27 -28.79
CA PHE A 26 0.14 6.64 -28.38
C PHE A 26 0.35 7.58 -29.57
N THR A 27 0.99 7.11 -30.64
CA THR A 27 1.23 7.90 -31.86
C THR A 27 0.11 7.80 -32.90
N SER A 28 -1.06 7.26 -32.55
CA SER A 28 -2.19 7.09 -33.47
C SER A 28 -3.55 7.36 -32.80
N MET A 29 -4.63 7.38 -33.59
CA MET A 29 -6.00 7.57 -33.10
C MET A 29 -6.91 6.43 -33.59
N LYS A 30 -6.49 5.18 -33.33
CA LYS A 30 -7.21 3.98 -33.79
C LYS A 30 -8.28 3.47 -32.83
N LEU A 31 -8.32 3.98 -31.60
CA LEU A 31 -9.25 3.54 -30.56
C LEU A 31 -10.59 4.28 -30.67
N PRO A 32 -11.71 3.65 -30.28
CA PRO A 32 -13.05 4.28 -30.32
C PRO A 32 -13.16 5.56 -29.47
N ALA A 33 -12.36 5.66 -28.42
CA ALA A 33 -12.27 6.82 -27.54
C ALA A 33 -10.86 6.90 -26.92
N GLN A 34 -10.54 8.03 -26.30
CA GLN A 34 -9.29 8.18 -25.54
C GLN A 34 -9.30 7.24 -24.32
N VAL A 35 -8.27 6.39 -24.21
CA VAL A 35 -8.07 5.51 -23.06
C VAL A 35 -7.10 6.16 -22.08
N ARG A 36 -7.49 6.26 -20.82
CA ARG A 36 -6.67 6.77 -19.71
C ARG A 36 -6.19 5.62 -18.86
N ILE A 37 -4.87 5.45 -18.80
CA ILE A 37 -4.21 4.44 -17.97
C ILE A 37 -3.51 5.14 -16.82
N SER A 38 -3.81 4.73 -15.59
CA SER A 38 -3.16 5.27 -14.39
C SER A 38 -2.53 4.19 -13.55
N LEU A 39 -1.48 4.56 -12.82
CA LEU A 39 -0.78 3.68 -11.91
C LEU A 39 -0.62 4.32 -10.54
N ALA A 40 -0.82 3.53 -9.48
CA ALA A 40 -0.47 3.89 -8.12
C ALA A 40 0.31 2.74 -7.47
N CYS A 41 1.36 3.11 -6.74
CA CYS A 41 2.27 2.14 -6.13
C CYS A 41 1.71 1.47 -4.86
N CYS A 42 0.64 2.02 -4.28
CA CYS A 42 -0.10 1.45 -3.16
C CYS A 42 -1.56 1.94 -3.16
N LEU A 43 -2.36 1.37 -2.25
CA LEU A 43 -3.80 1.67 -2.09
C LEU A 43 -4.13 3.10 -1.66
N ASN A 44 -3.14 3.92 -1.29
CA ASN A 44 -3.40 5.35 -1.11
C ASN A 44 -3.80 6.03 -2.43
N MET A 45 -3.58 5.33 -3.57
CA MET A 45 -4.07 5.71 -4.89
C MET A 45 -3.77 7.16 -5.26
N CYS A 46 -2.55 7.63 -4.95
CA CYS A 46 -2.13 9.00 -5.26
C CYS A 46 -2.19 9.24 -6.77
N GLY A 47 -3.21 9.97 -7.24
CA GLY A 47 -3.48 10.21 -8.66
C GLY A 47 -4.87 9.74 -9.06
N ALA A 48 -4.97 9.06 -10.20
CA ALA A 48 -6.25 8.80 -10.88
C ALA A 48 -6.64 7.31 -10.98
N VAL A 49 -5.98 6.42 -10.23
CA VAL A 49 -6.27 4.96 -10.25
C VAL A 49 -7.73 4.62 -9.94
N HIS A 50 -8.40 5.41 -9.10
CA HIS A 50 -9.80 5.17 -8.74
C HIS A 50 -10.80 5.63 -9.82
N CYS A 51 -10.34 6.31 -10.89
CA CYS A 51 -11.21 6.93 -11.90
C CYS A 51 -10.64 6.84 -13.34
N SER A 52 -9.79 5.85 -13.61
CA SER A 52 -9.20 5.60 -14.93
C SER A 52 -9.90 4.46 -15.67
N ASP A 53 -9.78 4.45 -17.00
CA ASP A 53 -10.32 3.36 -17.82
C ASP A 53 -9.58 2.04 -17.55
N ILE A 54 -8.25 2.13 -17.36
CA ILE A 54 -7.40 1.02 -16.93
C ILE A 54 -6.52 1.47 -15.77
N SER A 55 -6.45 0.65 -14.74
CA SER A 55 -5.76 0.97 -13.50
C SER A 55 -4.78 -0.12 -13.09
N ILE A 56 -3.54 0.27 -12.82
CA ILE A 56 -2.50 -0.60 -12.27
C ILE A 56 -2.27 -0.20 -10.81
N LEU A 57 -2.47 -1.14 -9.90
CA LEU A 57 -2.41 -0.89 -8.47
C LEU A 57 -1.50 -1.89 -7.76
N GLY A 58 -0.50 -1.38 -7.03
CA GLY A 58 0.26 -2.17 -6.10
C GLY A 58 -0.54 -2.53 -4.86
N ILE A 59 -0.58 -3.82 -4.51
CA ILE A 59 -1.22 -4.31 -3.28
C ILE A 59 -0.25 -5.20 -2.50
N HIS A 60 -0.39 -5.19 -1.18
CA HIS A 60 0.24 -6.18 -0.32
C HIS A 60 -0.64 -7.44 -0.25
N ARG A 61 -0.06 -8.56 0.22
CA ARG A 61 -0.76 -9.84 0.42
C ARG A 61 -0.27 -10.56 1.69
N LYS A 62 0.38 -9.81 2.59
CA LYS A 62 0.78 -10.29 3.91
C LYS A 62 0.45 -9.22 4.97
N PRO A 63 0.01 -9.62 6.18
CA PRO A 63 -0.14 -8.71 7.30
C PRO A 63 1.17 -8.02 7.67
N PRO A 64 1.12 -6.84 8.32
CA PRO A 64 2.33 -6.13 8.72
C PRO A 64 3.11 -6.91 9.80
N LEU A 65 4.44 -6.90 9.67
CA LEU A 65 5.34 -7.34 10.72
C LEU A 65 5.34 -6.30 11.86
N ILE A 66 5.24 -6.75 13.12
CA ILE A 66 5.21 -5.87 14.28
C ILE A 66 6.58 -5.86 14.97
N GLU A 67 7.26 -4.72 14.97
CA GLU A 67 8.49 -4.47 15.75
C GLU A 67 8.11 -4.08 17.19
N HIS A 68 7.84 -5.07 18.04
CA HIS A 68 7.34 -4.87 19.40
C HIS A 68 8.27 -4.05 20.31
N ASP A 69 9.58 -4.08 20.06
CA ASP A 69 10.62 -3.40 20.81
C ASP A 69 10.66 -1.87 20.56
N ARG A 70 10.23 -1.43 19.38
CA ARG A 70 10.30 -0.02 18.95
C ARG A 70 8.94 0.67 18.87
N LEU A 71 7.85 -0.08 18.79
CA LEU A 71 6.51 0.45 18.50
C LEU A 71 6.09 1.59 19.45
N ASP A 72 6.24 1.41 20.76
CA ASP A 72 5.80 2.42 21.76
C ASP A 72 6.63 3.72 21.67
N ALA A 73 7.85 3.66 21.15
CA ALA A 73 8.74 4.82 21.02
C ALA A 73 8.48 5.64 19.74
N VAL A 74 7.89 5.04 18.71
CA VAL A 74 7.72 5.67 17.39
C VAL A 74 6.26 5.85 16.96
N CYS A 75 5.33 5.14 17.60
CA CYS A 75 3.92 5.17 17.25
C CYS A 75 3.06 5.62 18.44
N GLU A 76 2.12 6.51 18.17
CA GLU A 76 0.96 6.71 19.05
C GLU A 76 -0.02 5.54 18.85
N VAL A 77 -0.01 4.58 19.77
CA VAL A 77 -0.82 3.34 19.68
C VAL A 77 -2.30 3.57 19.33
N PRO A 78 -3.01 4.58 19.89
CA PRO A 78 -4.40 4.85 19.51
C PRO A 78 -4.57 5.22 18.03
N LEU A 79 -3.62 5.95 17.44
CA LEU A 79 -3.65 6.29 16.02
C LEU A 79 -3.46 5.05 15.14
N ALA A 80 -2.53 4.17 15.52
CA ALA A 80 -2.30 2.91 14.80
C ALA A 80 -3.55 2.01 14.81
N ILE A 81 -4.27 1.95 15.93
CA ILE A 81 -5.54 1.19 16.04
C ILE A 81 -6.62 1.83 15.15
N ALA A 82 -6.79 3.16 15.25
CA ALA A 82 -7.81 3.89 14.50
C ALA A 82 -7.58 3.90 12.98
N ALA A 83 -6.34 3.73 12.53
CA ALA A 83 -6.00 3.65 11.11
C ALA A 83 -6.55 2.38 10.42
N CYS A 84 -6.97 1.35 11.18
CA CYS A 84 -7.40 0.09 10.60
C CYS A 84 -8.88 0.10 10.18
N PRO A 85 -9.20 0.02 8.88
CA PRO A 85 -10.60 0.07 8.40
C PRO A 85 -11.41 -1.18 8.79
N THR A 86 -10.76 -2.32 9.02
CA THR A 86 -11.41 -3.59 9.40
C THR A 86 -11.35 -3.89 10.89
N ALA A 87 -10.84 -2.95 11.70
CA ALA A 87 -10.63 -3.13 13.13
C ALA A 87 -9.88 -4.44 13.48
N ALA A 88 -8.82 -4.73 12.70
CA ALA A 88 -7.95 -5.89 12.91
C ALA A 88 -6.88 -5.64 13.98
N ILE A 89 -6.54 -4.39 14.28
CA ILE A 89 -5.48 -4.02 15.23
C ILE A 89 -6.07 -3.83 16.63
N LYS A 90 -5.43 -4.42 17.64
CA LYS A 90 -5.83 -4.33 19.05
C LYS A 90 -4.62 -4.01 19.94
N PRO A 91 -4.81 -3.28 21.06
CA PRO A 91 -3.73 -3.06 22.01
C PRO A 91 -3.37 -4.37 22.71
N LYS A 92 -2.07 -4.62 22.90
CA LYS A 92 -1.55 -5.81 23.59
C LYS A 92 -0.29 -5.46 24.36
N LYS A 93 -0.09 -6.08 25.51
CA LYS A 93 1.19 -6.03 26.20
C LYS A 93 2.04 -7.24 25.82
N VAL A 94 3.30 -7.02 25.48
CA VAL A 94 4.23 -8.06 25.04
C VAL A 94 5.48 -8.02 25.89
N LYS A 95 6.04 -9.18 26.25
CA LYS A 95 7.34 -9.26 26.90
C LYS A 95 8.44 -9.28 25.83
N VAL A 96 9.32 -8.28 25.86
CA VAL A 96 10.52 -8.21 25.03
C VAL A 96 11.72 -8.28 25.97
N GLY A 97 12.36 -9.45 26.03
CA GLY A 97 13.32 -9.77 27.09
C GLY A 97 12.65 -9.75 28.48
N ASP A 98 13.26 -9.05 29.43
CA ASP A 98 12.75 -8.93 30.80
C ASP A 98 11.71 -7.80 30.98
N LYS A 99 11.42 -7.01 29.94
CA LYS A 99 10.54 -5.83 30.01
C LYS A 99 9.19 -6.11 29.37
N GLU A 100 8.12 -5.71 30.05
CA GLU A 100 6.76 -5.65 29.49
C GLU A 100 6.57 -4.31 28.77
N VAL A 101 6.34 -4.36 27.47
CA VAL A 101 6.13 -3.18 26.62
C VAL A 101 4.70 -3.11 26.10
N LYS A 102 4.20 -1.89 25.91
CA LYS A 102 2.93 -1.65 25.23
C LYS A 102 3.14 -1.86 23.74
N SER A 103 2.27 -2.64 23.13
CA SER A 103 2.33 -2.94 21.71
C SER A 103 0.93 -3.18 21.14
N VAL A 104 0.87 -3.74 19.94
CA VAL A 104 -0.37 -4.13 19.28
C VAL A 104 -0.31 -5.58 18.81
N GLU A 105 -1.48 -6.13 18.54
CA GLU A 105 -1.68 -7.41 17.87
C GLU A 105 -2.58 -7.21 16.66
N VAL A 106 -2.28 -7.92 15.58
CA VAL A 106 -3.06 -7.91 14.34
C VAL A 106 -3.83 -9.22 14.23
N ASN A 107 -5.15 -9.13 14.09
CA ASN A 107 -6.00 -10.26 13.75
C ASN A 107 -5.87 -10.54 12.24
N GLU A 108 -5.02 -11.51 11.87
CA GLU A 108 -4.74 -11.84 10.46
C GLU A 108 -6.01 -12.17 9.65
N PRO A 109 -6.97 -13.00 10.13
CA PRO A 109 -8.23 -13.21 9.42
C PRO A 109 -9.05 -11.96 9.09
N ARG A 110 -8.84 -10.85 9.81
CA ARG A 110 -9.49 -9.55 9.54
C ARG A 110 -8.61 -8.58 8.77
N CYS A 111 -7.31 -8.82 8.70
CA CYS A 111 -6.41 -8.02 7.88
C CYS A 111 -6.66 -8.37 6.40
N MET A 112 -6.69 -7.36 5.55
CA MET A 112 -7.00 -7.53 4.12
C MET A 112 -5.75 -7.53 3.23
N PHE A 113 -4.57 -7.49 3.86
CA PHE A 113 -3.28 -7.84 3.28
C PHE A 113 -2.63 -8.81 4.23
#